data_AF-A0A7H0FLM5-F1
#
_entry.id   AF-A0A7H0FLM5-F1
#
_cell.length_a   1.000
_cell.length_b   1.000
_cell.length_c   1.000
_cell.angle_alpha   90.00
_cell.angle_beta   90.00
_cell.angle_gamma   90.00
#
_symmetry.space_group_name_H-M   'P 1'
#
loop_
_entity.id
_entity.type
_entity.pdbx_description
1 polymer ?
#
loop_
_entity_poly.entity_id
_entity_poly.type
_entity_poly.pdbx_seq_one_letter_code
_entity_poly.pdbx_strand_id
1 'polypeptide(L)'
;MSEKKQNNLHLTVGPEDSVSFGQATMLGIQHVLAMDVYVVPVIIASIIGISTAQTSSLIQATFIAAGLATIIQSHFCMRLPVAQGPSFIPIGAIAGIYFANNQQGNGWGAVLGASLVGAIVVIILGFTGVFNRLITKFVPPIVGGTIIFVVGLSLMPVALSDNIYHAKGELGQNILLAFIAAGTLIFFALLGSALKKGRIFRVSSVILALLFGSIAAQLLGVLDLSAVSEAAWFSLPQLPLVNFSFQFDWSAIATMLVIYLVLMAETTGTWFAVSHVVAEPLTEEKINRGVIGEGLGCLVSSFIGGTPVTSYSTNAGIISITGVASRKVFVAAGAWFVLFGLSGKLSTLISAIPAPVIGGVFVVVCGIISVSGMKVMSDVTIHEKEMYVIAVPIIMTLALTLLPKEFLETLPQFLQYLFSSPVATASIVAILLQAILPNVQEG
;
A
#
# COMPACT_ATOMS: atom_id res chain seq x y z
N MET A 1 -6.69 20.59 -29.88
CA MET A 1 -6.63 19.76 -31.10
C MET A 1 -7.31 18.42 -30.81
N SER A 2 -8.49 18.24 -31.41
CA SER A 2 -9.17 16.96 -31.72
C SER A 2 -9.70 16.06 -30.59
N GLU A 3 -11.03 16.11 -30.41
CA GLU A 3 -11.95 15.15 -29.76
C GLU A 3 -11.93 13.72 -30.36
N LYS A 4 -10.84 13.27 -30.99
CA LYS A 4 -10.85 12.08 -31.88
C LYS A 4 -9.91 10.96 -31.43
N LYS A 5 -9.87 10.68 -30.11
CA LYS A 5 -9.23 9.47 -29.56
C LYS A 5 -9.88 8.92 -28.27
N GLN A 6 -11.18 9.15 -28.04
CA GLN A 6 -11.97 8.27 -27.16
C GLN A 6 -12.18 6.93 -27.88
N ASN A 7 -11.16 6.07 -27.86
CA ASN A 7 -11.37 4.68 -28.19
C ASN A 7 -12.29 4.08 -27.12
N ASN A 8 -13.47 3.64 -27.54
CA ASN A 8 -14.49 2.91 -26.80
C ASN A 8 -13.88 1.88 -25.81
N LEU A 9 -13.72 2.26 -24.55
CA LEU A 9 -13.77 1.31 -23.43
C LEU A 9 -15.24 0.99 -23.21
N HIS A 10 -15.80 0.12 -24.06
CA HIS A 10 -17.18 -0.30 -23.93
C HIS A 10 -17.27 -1.22 -22.71
N LEU A 11 -17.63 -0.67 -21.55
CA LEU A 11 -18.00 -1.47 -20.39
C LEU A 11 -19.13 -2.41 -20.80
N THR A 12 -19.00 -3.68 -20.41
CA THR A 12 -20.07 -4.67 -20.54
C THR A 12 -21.07 -4.53 -19.39
N VAL A 13 -20.60 -4.09 -18.22
CA VAL A 13 -21.39 -3.86 -17.02
C VAL A 13 -20.87 -2.59 -16.33
N GLY A 14 -21.71 -1.58 -16.21
CA GLY A 14 -21.41 -0.32 -15.56
C GLY A 14 -21.38 -0.38 -14.02
N PRO A 15 -20.97 0.71 -13.35
CA PRO A 15 -20.90 0.77 -11.88
C PRO A 15 -22.22 0.54 -11.15
N GLU A 16 -23.31 1.05 -11.70
CA GLU A 16 -24.67 0.92 -11.17
C GLU A 16 -25.34 -0.39 -11.57
N ASP A 17 -24.82 -1.07 -12.59
CA ASP A 17 -25.44 -2.27 -13.12
C ASP A 17 -25.33 -3.44 -12.14
N SER A 18 -26.41 -4.21 -12.05
CA SER A 18 -26.44 -5.40 -11.21
C SER A 18 -25.91 -6.61 -11.95
N VAL A 19 -24.97 -7.32 -11.33
CA VAL A 19 -24.59 -8.69 -11.72
C VAL A 19 -25.28 -9.71 -10.82
N SER A 20 -25.38 -10.95 -11.30
CA SER A 20 -25.86 -12.06 -10.45
C SER A 20 -24.91 -12.28 -9.26
N PHE A 21 -25.43 -12.83 -8.16
CA PHE A 21 -24.63 -13.10 -6.96
C PHE A 21 -23.42 -14.00 -7.23
N GLY A 22 -23.60 -15.05 -8.05
CA GLY A 22 -22.50 -15.94 -8.45
C GLY A 22 -21.41 -15.21 -9.24
N GLN A 23 -21.79 -14.35 -10.18
CA GLN A 23 -20.83 -13.52 -10.93
C GLN A 23 -20.12 -12.50 -10.03
N ALA A 24 -20.85 -11.81 -9.14
CA ALA A 24 -20.26 -10.89 -8.18
C ALA A 24 -19.19 -11.60 -7.33
N THR A 25 -19.51 -12.80 -6.85
CA THR A 25 -18.62 -13.61 -6.00
C THR A 25 -17.38 -14.05 -6.76
N MET A 26 -17.52 -14.51 -8.01
CA MET A 26 -16.42 -14.99 -8.84
C MET A 26 -15.52 -13.88 -9.39
N LEU A 27 -16.09 -12.72 -9.72
CA LEU A 27 -15.28 -11.56 -10.12
C LEU A 27 -14.65 -10.89 -8.89
N GLY A 28 -15.34 -10.90 -7.75
CA GLY A 28 -14.83 -10.34 -6.50
C GLY A 28 -13.55 -11.05 -6.04
N ILE A 29 -13.53 -12.39 -6.11
CA ILE A 29 -12.31 -13.14 -5.78
C ILE A 29 -11.16 -12.86 -6.76
N GLN A 30 -11.44 -12.53 -8.04
CA GLN A 30 -10.38 -12.13 -8.97
C GLN A 30 -9.72 -10.82 -8.55
N HIS A 31 -10.51 -9.84 -8.09
CA HIS A 31 -9.95 -8.61 -7.53
C HIS A 31 -9.10 -8.90 -6.28
N VAL A 32 -9.61 -9.73 -5.37
CA VAL A 32 -8.87 -10.12 -4.16
C VAL A 32 -7.53 -10.79 -4.48
N LEU A 33 -7.52 -11.76 -5.40
CA LEU A 33 -6.30 -12.47 -5.80
C LEU A 33 -5.33 -11.59 -6.59
N ALA A 34 -5.82 -10.55 -7.25
CA ALA A 34 -4.99 -9.59 -7.97
C ALA A 34 -4.33 -8.56 -7.06
N MET A 35 -4.91 -8.31 -5.89
CA MET A 35 -4.40 -7.36 -4.93
C MET A 35 -3.41 -8.06 -4.00
N ASP A 36 -2.22 -7.49 -3.87
CA ASP A 36 -1.13 -7.95 -3.02
C ASP A 36 -1.30 -7.54 -1.55
N VAL A 37 -2.54 -7.64 -1.03
CA VAL A 37 -2.95 -7.23 0.33
C VAL A 37 -2.11 -7.88 1.43
N TYR A 38 -1.59 -9.08 1.18
CA TYR A 38 -0.75 -9.81 2.13
C TYR A 38 0.70 -9.30 2.20
N VAL A 39 1.19 -8.54 1.22
CA VAL A 39 2.61 -8.16 1.12
C VAL A 39 3.00 -7.14 2.18
N VAL A 40 2.22 -6.06 2.31
CA VAL A 40 2.47 -4.98 3.28
C VAL A 40 2.56 -5.46 4.75
N PRO A 41 1.58 -6.21 5.30
CA PRO A 41 1.66 -6.64 6.70
C PRO A 41 2.86 -7.54 6.97
N VAL A 42 3.26 -8.36 6.00
CA VAL A 42 4.44 -9.22 6.11
C VAL A 42 5.73 -8.41 6.10
N ILE A 43 5.83 -7.39 5.23
CA ILE A 43 6.99 -6.47 5.21
C ILE A 43 7.10 -5.75 6.55
N ILE A 44 6.01 -5.17 7.04
CA ILE A 44 5.99 -4.46 8.32
C ILE A 44 6.45 -5.40 9.42
N ALA A 45 5.87 -6.60 9.48
CA ALA A 45 6.24 -7.61 10.48
C ALA A 45 7.72 -8.00 10.44
N SER A 46 8.29 -8.13 9.24
CA SER A 46 9.70 -8.42 9.03
C SER A 46 10.59 -7.28 9.52
N ILE A 47 10.27 -6.03 9.17
CA ILE A 47 11.03 -4.85 9.62
C ILE A 47 11.05 -4.74 11.14
N ILE A 48 9.87 -4.86 11.78
CA ILE A 48 9.75 -4.69 13.23
C ILE A 48 10.18 -5.93 14.03
N GLY A 49 10.40 -7.07 13.36
CA GLY A 49 10.90 -8.29 13.97
C GLY A 49 9.92 -9.00 14.91
N ILE A 50 8.61 -8.97 14.62
CA ILE A 50 7.59 -9.62 15.45
C ILE A 50 7.47 -11.13 15.18
N SER A 51 6.88 -11.86 16.13
CA SER A 51 6.69 -13.31 16.04
C SER A 51 5.72 -13.72 14.93
N THR A 52 5.83 -14.96 14.44
CA THR A 52 4.91 -15.54 13.44
C THR A 52 3.44 -15.42 13.84
N ALA A 53 3.13 -15.60 15.13
CA ALA A 53 1.76 -15.44 15.65
C ALA A 53 1.25 -13.98 15.54
N GLN A 54 2.11 -13.00 15.86
CA GLN A 54 1.78 -11.58 15.69
C GLN A 54 1.68 -11.19 14.22
N THR A 55 2.55 -11.74 13.35
CA THR A 55 2.48 -11.55 11.90
C THR A 55 1.17 -12.10 11.34
N SER A 56 0.78 -13.31 11.74
CA SER A 56 -0.51 -13.90 11.38
C SER A 56 -1.68 -13.03 11.84
N SER A 57 -1.63 -12.50 13.06
CA SER A 57 -2.62 -11.54 13.56
C SER A 57 -2.68 -10.25 12.73
N LEU A 58 -1.54 -9.68 12.36
CA LEU A 58 -1.46 -8.47 11.54
C LEU A 58 -2.01 -8.72 10.14
N ILE A 59 -1.69 -9.87 9.53
CA ILE A 59 -2.27 -10.28 8.24
C ILE A 59 -3.80 -10.36 8.34
N GLN A 60 -4.33 -11.05 9.36
CA GLN A 60 -5.78 -11.13 9.59
C GLN A 60 -6.42 -9.75 9.69
N ALA A 61 -5.85 -8.87 10.53
CA ALA A 61 -6.32 -7.49 10.70
C ALA A 61 -6.32 -6.72 9.38
N THR A 62 -5.25 -6.82 8.59
CA THR A 62 -5.13 -6.16 7.28
C THR A 62 -6.18 -6.67 6.29
N PHE A 63 -6.44 -7.97 6.22
CA PHE A 63 -7.47 -8.53 5.36
C PHE A 63 -8.87 -8.05 5.77
N ILE A 64 -9.20 -8.08 7.07
CA ILE A 64 -10.49 -7.56 7.57
C ILE A 64 -10.61 -6.06 7.28
N ALA A 65 -9.54 -5.28 7.50
CA ALA A 65 -9.51 -3.83 7.25
C ALA A 65 -9.79 -3.53 5.77
N ALA A 66 -9.05 -4.18 4.87
CA ALA A 66 -9.21 -4.06 3.43
C ALA A 66 -10.65 -4.39 3.01
N GLY A 67 -11.23 -5.44 3.58
CA GLY A 67 -12.61 -5.85 3.29
C GLY A 67 -13.66 -4.83 3.71
N LEU A 68 -13.60 -4.39 4.97
CA LEU A 68 -14.53 -3.39 5.50
C LEU A 68 -14.36 -2.04 4.81
N ALA A 69 -13.12 -1.59 4.60
CA ALA A 69 -12.83 -0.35 3.90
C ALA A 69 -13.32 -0.40 2.44
N THR A 70 -13.17 -1.54 1.75
CA THR A 70 -13.70 -1.73 0.40
C THR A 70 -15.21 -1.58 0.37
N ILE A 71 -15.92 -2.17 1.32
CA ILE A 71 -17.39 -2.05 1.41
C ILE A 71 -17.79 -0.60 1.72
N ILE A 72 -17.13 0.04 2.68
CA ILE A 72 -17.34 1.45 3.03
C ILE A 72 -17.17 2.35 1.80
N GLN A 73 -16.06 2.21 1.09
CA GLN A 73 -15.71 3.05 -0.06
C GLN A 73 -16.65 2.82 -1.25
N SER A 74 -16.84 1.56 -1.64
CA SER A 74 -17.55 1.19 -2.86
C SER A 74 -19.08 1.22 -2.71
N HIS A 75 -19.61 1.05 -1.50
CA HIS A 75 -21.07 1.01 -1.28
C HIS A 75 -21.62 2.31 -0.67
N PHE A 76 -20.98 2.84 0.37
CA PHE A 76 -21.54 3.94 1.16
C PHE A 76 -20.95 5.29 0.76
N CYS A 77 -19.63 5.37 0.61
CA CYS A 77 -18.89 6.62 0.46
C CYS A 77 -18.76 7.04 -1.01
N MET A 78 -17.62 6.79 -1.65
CA MET A 78 -17.33 7.26 -3.00
C MET A 78 -18.25 6.68 -4.06
N ARG A 79 -18.74 5.44 -3.82
CA ARG A 79 -19.60 4.71 -4.76
C ARG A 79 -18.98 4.50 -6.14
N LEU A 80 -17.66 4.35 -6.18
CA LEU A 80 -16.91 3.88 -7.34
C LEU A 80 -16.46 2.43 -7.13
N PRO A 81 -16.24 1.67 -8.21
CA PRO A 81 -15.70 0.31 -8.16
C PRO A 81 -14.22 0.29 -7.79
N VAL A 82 -13.95 0.56 -6.52
CA VAL A 82 -12.62 0.66 -5.94
C VAL A 82 -12.55 -0.24 -4.72
N ALA A 83 -11.60 -1.17 -4.73
CA ALA A 83 -11.19 -1.94 -3.58
C ALA A 83 -10.04 -1.24 -2.85
N GLN A 84 -10.09 -1.31 -1.54
CA GLN A 84 -9.13 -0.77 -0.58
C GLN A 84 -8.20 -1.88 -0.10
N GLY A 85 -6.93 -1.57 0.13
CA GLY A 85 -5.94 -2.49 0.71
C GLY A 85 -4.88 -1.73 1.51
N PRO A 86 -3.92 -2.39 2.15
CA PRO A 86 -2.90 -1.71 2.95
C PRO A 86 -1.98 -0.83 2.07
N SER A 87 -1.65 0.37 2.54
CA SER A 87 -0.77 1.27 1.79
C SER A 87 0.72 0.93 2.00
N PHE A 88 1.51 1.07 0.94
CA PHE A 88 2.98 0.97 0.99
C PHE A 88 3.65 2.24 1.53
N ILE A 89 2.99 3.40 1.38
CA ILE A 89 3.51 4.70 1.82
C ILE A 89 3.86 4.75 3.31
N PRO A 90 3.00 4.28 4.25
CA PRO A 90 3.28 4.39 5.68
C PRO A 90 4.31 3.38 6.20
N ILE A 91 4.83 2.43 5.40
CA ILE A 91 5.68 1.33 5.92
C ILE A 91 6.88 1.86 6.73
N GLY A 92 7.65 2.81 6.15
CA GLY A 92 8.81 3.39 6.83
C GLY A 92 8.43 4.19 8.09
N ALA A 93 7.34 4.96 8.02
CA ALA A 93 6.83 5.72 9.16
C ALA A 93 6.34 4.80 10.28
N ILE A 94 5.65 3.70 9.95
CA ILE A 94 5.20 2.69 10.90
C ILE A 94 6.39 2.09 11.63
N ALA A 95 7.45 1.71 10.91
CA ALA A 95 8.66 1.16 11.52
C ALA A 95 9.34 2.18 12.46
N GLY A 96 9.54 3.42 11.99
CA GLY A 96 10.15 4.48 12.80
C GLY A 96 9.36 4.80 14.07
N ILE A 97 8.04 4.95 13.96
CA ILE A 97 7.14 5.18 15.10
C ILE A 97 7.18 4.00 16.06
N TYR A 98 7.13 2.76 15.53
CA TYR A 98 7.21 1.56 16.34
C TYR A 98 8.48 1.54 17.17
N PHE A 99 9.67 1.64 16.55
CA PHE A 99 10.94 1.54 17.26
C PHE A 99 11.15 2.66 18.28
N ALA A 100 10.79 3.90 17.92
CA ALA A 100 10.93 5.04 18.82
C ALA A 100 10.04 4.93 20.08
N ASN A 101 8.91 4.23 19.99
CA ASN A 101 7.95 4.06 21.09
C ASN A 101 7.98 2.68 21.75
N ASN A 102 8.83 1.76 21.29
CA ASN A 102 8.81 0.37 21.79
C ASN A 102 9.52 0.17 23.13
N GLN A 103 9.93 1.24 23.83
CA GLN A 103 10.68 1.14 25.09
C GLN A 103 9.91 0.37 26.20
N GLN A 104 8.58 0.43 26.18
CA GLN A 104 7.70 -0.31 27.11
C GLN A 104 6.97 -1.49 26.44
N GLY A 105 7.40 -1.90 25.23
CA GLY A 105 6.78 -2.99 24.48
C GLY A 105 5.45 -2.66 23.80
N ASN A 106 5.03 -1.38 23.77
CA ASN A 106 3.77 -0.93 23.15
C ASN A 106 3.98 -0.06 21.90
N GLY A 107 5.06 -0.28 21.14
CA GLY A 107 5.34 0.51 19.93
C GLY A 107 4.20 0.46 18.91
N TRP A 108 3.49 -0.67 18.80
CA TRP A 108 2.33 -0.82 17.92
C TRP A 108 1.13 0.03 18.38
N GLY A 109 0.95 0.20 19.69
CA GLY A 109 -0.06 1.09 20.25
C GLY A 109 0.13 2.54 19.81
N ALA A 110 1.38 2.99 19.67
CA ALA A 110 1.71 4.34 19.18
C ALA A 110 1.40 4.49 17.67
N VAL A 111 1.73 3.49 16.87
CA VAL A 111 1.39 3.44 15.44
C VAL A 111 -0.12 3.56 15.24
N LEU A 112 -0.90 2.80 16.02
CA LEU A 112 -2.35 2.77 15.91
C LEU A 112 -2.99 4.04 16.46
N GLY A 113 -2.47 4.61 17.56
CA GLY A 113 -2.95 5.89 18.09
C GLY A 113 -2.72 7.03 17.10
N ALA A 114 -1.54 7.08 16.48
CA ALA A 114 -1.24 8.04 15.43
C ALA A 114 -2.12 7.84 14.18
N SER A 115 -2.34 6.60 13.76
CA SER A 115 -3.22 6.25 12.63
C SER A 115 -4.68 6.61 12.90
N LEU A 116 -5.16 6.38 14.12
CA LEU A 116 -6.51 6.72 14.54
C LEU A 116 -6.75 8.24 14.45
N VAL A 117 -5.83 9.04 15.01
CA VAL A 117 -5.92 10.51 14.94
C VAL A 117 -5.84 10.99 13.49
N GLY A 118 -4.91 10.44 12.71
CA GLY A 118 -4.80 10.74 11.28
C GLY A 118 -6.09 10.47 10.52
N ALA A 119 -6.74 9.33 10.80
CA ALA A 119 -7.98 8.92 10.16
C ALA A 119 -9.12 9.88 10.46
N ILE A 120 -9.24 10.31 11.72
CA ILE A 120 -10.22 11.32 12.15
C ILE A 120 -9.99 12.63 11.40
N VAL A 121 -8.74 13.09 11.30
CA VAL A 121 -8.41 14.33 10.57
C VAL A 121 -8.78 14.21 9.09
N VAL A 122 -8.48 13.08 8.43
CA VAL A 122 -8.87 12.84 7.03
C VAL A 122 -10.39 12.87 6.85
N ILE A 123 -11.14 12.25 7.76
CA ILE A 123 -12.61 12.31 7.75
C ILE A 123 -13.10 13.76 7.83
N ILE A 124 -12.55 14.57 8.75
CA ILE A 124 -12.89 15.98 8.90
C ILE A 124 -12.54 16.78 7.64
N LEU A 125 -11.38 16.52 7.03
CA LEU A 125 -10.96 17.17 5.78
C LEU A 125 -11.91 16.84 4.61
N GLY A 126 -12.43 15.61 4.57
CA GLY A 126 -13.44 15.20 3.59
C GLY A 126 -14.77 15.93 3.80
N PHE A 127 -15.27 16.04 5.03
CA PHE A 127 -16.52 16.75 5.33
C PHE A 127 -16.44 18.25 5.05
N THR A 128 -15.29 18.87 5.33
CA THR A 128 -15.10 20.32 5.11
C THR A 128 -14.86 20.69 3.65
N GLY A 129 -14.56 19.72 2.78
CA GLY A 129 -14.18 19.95 1.38
C GLY A 129 -12.84 20.69 1.20
N VAL A 130 -12.15 20.97 2.30
CA VAL A 130 -10.84 21.66 2.30
C VAL A 130 -9.78 20.80 1.62
N PHE A 131 -9.95 19.48 1.68
CA PHE A 131 -9.08 18.51 1.03
C PHE A 131 -8.79 18.83 -0.44
N ASN A 132 -9.84 19.09 -1.24
CA ASN A 132 -9.67 19.32 -2.68
C ASN A 132 -8.78 20.54 -2.95
N ARG A 133 -8.94 21.61 -2.14
CA ARG A 133 -8.10 22.81 -2.22
C ARG A 133 -6.66 22.55 -1.76
N LEU A 134 -6.47 21.72 -0.73
CA LEU A 134 -5.14 21.40 -0.23
C LEU A 134 -4.36 20.55 -1.24
N ILE A 135 -4.94 19.49 -1.77
CA ILE A 135 -4.22 18.56 -2.66
C ILE A 135 -3.91 19.20 -4.00
N THR A 136 -4.87 19.89 -4.63
CA THR A 136 -4.63 20.58 -5.91
C THR A 136 -3.54 21.64 -5.79
N LYS A 137 -3.39 22.28 -4.62
CA LYS A 137 -2.39 23.31 -4.37
C LYS A 137 -1.02 22.74 -3.97
N PHE A 138 -0.99 21.80 -3.03
CA PHE A 138 0.23 21.34 -2.37
C PHE A 138 0.79 20.04 -2.95
N VAL A 139 -0.05 19.22 -3.59
CA VAL A 139 0.36 17.94 -4.16
C VAL A 139 -0.07 17.82 -5.63
N PRO A 140 0.41 18.71 -6.52
CA PRO A 140 0.23 18.54 -7.96
C PRO A 140 0.90 17.25 -8.46
N PRO A 141 0.61 16.79 -9.69
CA PRO A 141 1.12 15.51 -10.21
C PRO A 141 2.64 15.34 -10.10
N ILE A 142 3.42 16.42 -10.24
CA ILE A 142 4.88 16.41 -10.06
C ILE A 142 5.28 16.03 -8.63
N VAL A 143 4.61 16.57 -7.62
CA VAL A 143 4.86 16.27 -6.20
C VAL A 143 4.35 14.85 -5.89
N GLY A 144 3.13 14.52 -6.30
CA GLY A 144 2.56 13.18 -6.07
C GLY A 144 3.41 12.08 -6.68
N GLY A 145 3.82 12.23 -7.94
CA GLY A 145 4.68 11.26 -8.63
C GLY A 145 6.10 11.19 -8.05
N THR A 146 6.67 12.32 -7.60
CA THR A 146 7.95 12.32 -6.86
C THR A 146 7.83 11.54 -5.56
N ILE A 147 6.74 11.72 -4.81
CA ILE A 147 6.53 11.01 -3.55
C ILE A 147 6.40 9.51 -3.79
N ILE A 148 5.60 9.09 -4.76
CA ILE A 148 5.47 7.66 -5.14
C ILE A 148 6.84 7.10 -5.57
N PHE A 149 7.63 7.89 -6.31
CA PHE A 149 8.97 7.48 -6.73
C PHE A 149 9.88 7.19 -5.53
N VAL A 150 9.94 8.12 -4.57
CA VAL A 150 10.78 7.98 -3.37
C VAL A 150 10.27 6.93 -2.39
N VAL A 151 8.96 6.64 -2.35
CA VAL A 151 8.41 5.50 -1.59
C VAL A 151 9.06 4.21 -2.07
N GLY A 152 9.00 3.92 -3.37
CA GLY A 152 9.63 2.72 -3.93
C GLY A 152 11.14 2.70 -3.68
N LEU A 153 11.83 3.84 -3.82
CA LEU A 153 13.28 3.95 -3.60
C LEU A 153 13.66 3.69 -2.14
N SER A 154 12.91 4.23 -1.18
CA SER A 154 13.17 4.08 0.26
C SER A 154 12.96 2.65 0.77
N LEU A 155 12.11 1.87 0.09
CA LEU A 155 11.77 0.51 0.48
C LEU A 155 12.68 -0.54 -0.16
N MET A 156 13.42 -0.22 -1.22
CA MET A 156 14.38 -1.15 -1.84
C MET A 156 15.46 -1.64 -0.87
N PRO A 157 16.09 -0.77 -0.04
CA PRO A 157 17.07 -1.23 0.94
C PRO A 157 16.47 -2.18 1.96
N VAL A 158 15.23 -1.97 2.40
CA VAL A 158 14.53 -2.90 3.30
C VAL A 158 14.30 -4.26 2.64
N ALA A 159 13.92 -4.26 1.35
CA ALA A 159 13.75 -5.50 0.59
C ALA A 159 15.06 -6.28 0.42
N LEU A 160 16.18 -5.58 0.19
CA LEU A 160 17.49 -6.19 -0.05
C LEU A 160 18.25 -6.51 1.25
N SER A 161 18.50 -5.50 2.08
CA SER A 161 19.23 -5.62 3.34
C SER A 161 18.50 -6.54 4.30
N ASP A 162 17.29 -6.16 4.72
CA ASP A 162 16.68 -6.79 5.90
C ASP A 162 16.04 -8.14 5.54
N ASN A 163 15.42 -8.23 4.36
CA ASN A 163 14.71 -9.45 3.94
C ASN A 163 15.58 -10.47 3.20
N ILE A 164 16.77 -10.09 2.69
CA ILE A 164 17.65 -11.04 1.96
C ILE A 164 19.00 -11.14 2.66
N TYR A 165 19.74 -10.04 2.82
CA TYR A 165 21.12 -10.09 3.29
C TYR A 165 21.27 -10.38 4.78
N HIS A 166 20.39 -9.81 5.61
CA HIS A 166 20.37 -9.97 7.06
C HIS A 166 19.23 -10.89 7.53
N ALA A 167 18.49 -11.50 6.60
CA ALA A 167 17.52 -12.52 6.95
C ALA A 167 18.20 -13.72 7.60
N LYS A 168 17.51 -14.38 8.53
CA LYS A 168 18.00 -15.59 9.21
C LYS A 168 18.33 -16.68 8.18
N GLY A 169 19.47 -17.35 8.36
CA GLY A 169 19.93 -18.42 7.48
C GLY A 169 21.24 -18.08 6.79
N GLU A 170 21.63 -18.92 5.83
CA GLU A 170 22.84 -18.70 5.04
C GLU A 170 22.58 -17.65 3.94
N LEU A 171 23.49 -16.68 3.80
CA LEU A 171 23.36 -15.61 2.81
C LEU A 171 23.20 -16.14 1.37
N GLY A 172 23.98 -17.14 0.98
CA GLY A 172 23.91 -17.74 -0.35
C GLY A 172 22.52 -18.34 -0.64
N GLN A 173 21.96 -19.03 0.35
CA GLN A 173 20.61 -19.58 0.28
C GLN A 173 19.54 -18.49 0.20
N ASN A 174 19.66 -17.43 1.00
CA ASN A 174 18.73 -16.32 0.99
C ASN A 174 18.71 -15.62 -0.38
N ILE A 175 19.88 -15.33 -0.95
CA ILE A 175 20.01 -14.73 -2.27
C ILE A 175 19.37 -15.63 -3.34
N LEU A 176 19.60 -16.94 -3.28
CA LEU A 176 18.99 -17.90 -4.21
C LEU A 176 17.46 -17.89 -4.13
N LEU A 177 16.90 -17.95 -2.92
CA LEU A 177 15.45 -17.91 -2.71
C LEU A 177 14.83 -16.61 -3.23
N ALA A 178 15.46 -15.48 -2.94
CA ALA A 178 15.03 -14.18 -3.44
C ALA A 178 15.09 -14.10 -4.96
N PHE A 179 16.14 -14.64 -5.58
CA PHE A 179 16.29 -14.69 -7.02
C PHE A 179 15.22 -15.57 -7.69
N ILE A 180 14.92 -16.74 -7.11
CA ILE A 180 13.84 -17.62 -7.58
C ILE A 180 12.50 -16.90 -7.51
N ALA A 181 12.19 -16.24 -6.38
CA ALA A 181 10.94 -15.52 -6.20
C ALA A 181 10.81 -14.34 -7.18
N ALA A 182 11.84 -13.49 -7.28
CA ALA A 182 11.88 -12.36 -8.20
C ALA A 182 11.78 -12.81 -9.67
N GLY A 183 12.57 -13.82 -10.05
CA GLY A 183 12.57 -14.39 -11.39
C GLY A 183 11.22 -15.00 -11.75
N THR A 184 10.58 -15.70 -10.82
CA THR A 184 9.23 -16.27 -11.00
C THR A 184 8.19 -15.17 -11.22
N LEU A 185 8.22 -14.12 -10.41
CA LEU A 185 7.32 -12.97 -10.54
C LEU A 185 7.46 -12.35 -11.94
N ILE A 186 8.69 -12.01 -12.33
CA ILE A 186 8.99 -11.39 -13.62
C ILE A 186 8.57 -12.30 -14.77
N PHE A 187 8.89 -13.59 -14.69
CA PHE A 187 8.55 -14.58 -15.70
C PHE A 187 7.03 -14.65 -15.92
N PHE A 188 6.24 -14.83 -14.87
CA PHE A 188 4.77 -14.93 -15.00
C PHE A 188 4.12 -13.59 -15.38
N ALA A 189 4.67 -12.47 -14.90
CA ALA A 189 4.23 -11.14 -15.31
C ALA A 189 4.44 -10.89 -16.81
N LEU A 190 5.62 -11.26 -17.34
CA LEU A 190 5.96 -11.13 -18.76
C LEU A 190 5.20 -12.14 -19.62
N LEU A 191 5.15 -13.40 -19.22
CA LEU A 191 4.36 -14.44 -19.88
C LEU A 191 2.90 -14.02 -20.02
N GLY A 192 2.35 -13.42 -18.95
CA GLY A 192 1.00 -12.93 -18.96
C GLY A 192 0.76 -11.71 -19.86
N SER A 193 1.82 -10.96 -20.18
CA SER A 193 1.77 -9.87 -21.16
C SER A 193 1.95 -10.35 -22.60
N ALA A 194 2.71 -11.43 -22.82
CA ALA A 194 3.01 -11.97 -24.15
C ALA A 194 1.86 -12.78 -24.74
N LEU A 195 1.10 -13.50 -23.90
CA LEU A 195 0.00 -14.36 -24.35
C LEU A 195 -1.33 -13.60 -24.43
N LYS A 196 -2.09 -13.80 -25.52
CA LYS A 196 -3.42 -13.18 -25.72
C LYS A 196 -4.43 -13.48 -24.59
N LYS A 197 -4.30 -14.63 -23.91
CA LYS A 197 -5.07 -15.02 -22.72
C LYS A 197 -4.19 -15.20 -21.47
N GLY A 198 -2.96 -14.70 -21.48
CA GLY A 198 -1.99 -14.88 -20.39
C GLY A 198 -2.28 -14.07 -19.14
N ARG A 199 -3.33 -13.25 -19.15
CA ARG A 199 -3.60 -12.28 -18.11
C ARG A 199 -3.75 -12.89 -16.71
N ILE A 200 -4.23 -14.13 -16.63
CA ILE A 200 -4.28 -14.86 -15.35
C ILE A 200 -2.88 -15.06 -14.76
N PHE A 201 -1.85 -15.30 -15.58
CA PHE A 201 -0.45 -15.37 -15.16
C PHE A 201 0.07 -14.01 -14.69
N ARG A 202 -0.34 -12.91 -15.35
CA ARG A 202 0.06 -11.56 -14.94
C ARG A 202 -0.49 -11.21 -13.56
N VAL A 203 -1.79 -11.43 -13.38
CA VAL A 203 -2.51 -11.14 -12.14
C VAL A 203 -2.05 -12.04 -11.00
N SER A 204 -1.79 -13.31 -11.28
CA SER A 204 -1.34 -14.28 -10.27
C SER A 204 0.18 -14.29 -10.06
N SER A 205 0.93 -13.41 -10.73
CA SER A 205 2.39 -13.47 -10.78
C SER A 205 3.05 -13.40 -9.40
N VAL A 206 2.51 -12.54 -8.52
CA VAL A 206 2.98 -12.40 -7.13
C VAL A 206 2.67 -13.66 -6.31
N ILE A 207 1.45 -14.21 -6.41
CA ILE A 207 1.05 -15.43 -5.71
C ILE A 207 1.91 -16.62 -6.17
N LEU A 208 2.14 -16.74 -7.48
CA LEU A 208 3.00 -17.78 -8.06
C LEU A 208 4.45 -17.62 -7.59
N ALA A 209 4.97 -16.40 -7.53
CA ALA A 209 6.30 -16.13 -7.01
C ALA A 209 6.46 -16.58 -5.55
N LEU A 210 5.49 -16.29 -4.69
CA LEU A 210 5.48 -16.76 -3.31
C LEU A 210 5.35 -18.28 -3.23
N LEU A 211 4.52 -18.90 -4.07
CA LEU A 211 4.34 -20.34 -4.12
C LEU A 211 5.64 -21.07 -4.52
N PHE A 212 6.22 -20.73 -5.67
CA PHE A 212 7.45 -21.37 -6.15
C PHE A 212 8.66 -21.03 -5.27
N GLY A 213 8.74 -19.82 -4.72
CA GLY A 213 9.74 -19.47 -3.72
C GLY A 213 9.61 -20.29 -2.43
N SER A 214 8.39 -20.53 -1.95
CA SER A 214 8.13 -21.37 -0.77
C SER A 214 8.44 -22.85 -1.05
N ILE A 215 8.12 -23.36 -2.24
CA ILE A 215 8.51 -24.71 -2.66
C ILE A 215 10.03 -24.85 -2.66
N ALA A 216 10.75 -23.87 -3.22
CA ALA A 216 12.21 -23.86 -3.18
C ALA A 216 12.74 -23.82 -1.74
N ALA A 217 12.13 -23.02 -0.86
CA ALA A 217 12.51 -22.98 0.55
C ALA A 217 12.27 -24.31 1.28
N GLN A 218 11.20 -25.02 0.94
CA GLN A 218 10.94 -26.36 1.48
C GLN A 218 12.00 -27.36 1.03
N LEU A 219 12.40 -27.33 -0.26
CA LEU A 219 13.45 -28.21 -0.80
C LEU A 219 14.82 -27.95 -0.17
N LEU A 220 15.07 -26.70 0.22
CA LEU A 220 16.31 -26.29 0.91
C LEU A 220 16.19 -26.37 2.44
N GLY A 221 15.09 -26.93 2.99
CA GLY A 221 14.93 -27.19 4.42
C GLY A 221 14.75 -25.95 5.32
N VAL A 222 14.40 -24.79 4.75
CA VAL A 222 14.23 -23.53 5.52
C VAL A 222 12.77 -23.20 5.81
N LEU A 223 11.82 -23.80 5.09
CA LEU A 223 10.40 -23.63 5.37
C LEU A 223 9.92 -24.60 6.46
N ASP A 224 9.35 -24.06 7.54
CA ASP A 224 8.63 -24.82 8.58
C ASP A 224 7.12 -24.53 8.51
N LEU A 225 6.33 -25.57 8.29
CA LEU A 225 4.87 -25.52 8.20
C LEU A 225 4.17 -26.12 9.44
N SER A 226 4.91 -26.48 10.48
CA SER A 226 4.37 -27.05 11.72
C SER A 226 3.26 -26.18 12.32
N ALA A 227 3.50 -24.87 12.44
CA ALA A 227 2.54 -23.90 12.93
C ALA A 227 1.23 -23.84 12.11
N VAL A 228 1.29 -24.11 10.80
CA VAL A 228 0.09 -24.11 9.92
C VAL A 228 -0.80 -25.32 10.23
N SER A 229 -0.21 -26.45 10.64
CA SER A 229 -0.97 -27.64 11.00
C SER A 229 -1.79 -27.40 12.27
N GLU A 230 -1.18 -26.73 13.27
CA GLU A 230 -1.78 -26.41 14.57
C GLU A 230 -2.77 -25.22 14.51
N ALA A 231 -2.63 -24.34 13.52
CA ALA A 231 -3.49 -23.18 13.37
C ALA A 231 -4.96 -23.55 13.17
N ALA A 232 -5.84 -22.85 13.89
CA ALA A 232 -7.28 -22.95 13.74
C ALA A 232 -7.74 -22.49 12.35
N TRP A 233 -8.82 -23.08 11.85
CA TRP A 233 -9.44 -22.65 10.60
C TRP A 233 -10.04 -21.25 10.69
N PHE A 234 -10.61 -20.91 11.85
CA PHE A 234 -11.20 -19.60 12.12
C PHE A 234 -10.59 -19.00 13.38
N SER A 235 -10.11 -17.77 13.27
CA SER A 235 -9.58 -16.98 14.38
C SER A 235 -9.85 -15.50 14.17
N LEU A 236 -9.77 -14.73 15.25
CA LEU A 236 -9.79 -13.27 15.20
C LEU A 236 -8.36 -12.73 15.37
N PRO A 237 -8.03 -11.59 14.74
CA PRO A 237 -6.78 -10.89 15.04
C PRO A 237 -6.76 -10.39 16.48
N GLN A 238 -5.55 -10.12 16.99
CA GLN A 238 -5.35 -9.38 18.22
C GLN A 238 -5.91 -7.97 18.09
N LEU A 239 -6.80 -7.60 19.03
CA LEU A 239 -7.50 -6.33 18.99
C LEU A 239 -6.88 -5.30 19.95
N PRO A 240 -6.69 -4.03 19.53
CA PRO A 240 -6.14 -2.93 20.33
C PRO A 240 -6.89 -2.52 21.60
N LEU A 241 -8.07 -3.08 21.86
CA LEU A 241 -8.85 -2.83 23.08
C LEU A 241 -8.95 -4.07 23.98
N VAL A 242 -8.34 -5.17 23.55
CA VAL A 242 -8.38 -6.48 24.22
C VAL A 242 -6.96 -6.97 24.53
N ASN A 243 -6.04 -6.82 23.57
CA ASN A 243 -4.71 -7.43 23.60
C ASN A 243 -3.58 -6.42 23.85
N PHE A 244 -3.78 -5.15 23.51
CA PHE A 244 -2.84 -4.06 23.76
C PHE A 244 -3.64 -2.76 23.91
N SER A 245 -3.02 -1.57 23.99
CA SER A 245 -3.73 -0.29 24.19
C SER A 245 -3.22 0.79 23.25
N PHE A 246 -4.11 1.69 22.82
CA PHE A 246 -3.71 2.88 22.08
C PHE A 246 -2.74 3.74 22.90
N GLN A 247 -1.67 4.20 22.24
CA GLN A 247 -0.73 5.15 22.81
C GLN A 247 -0.71 6.39 21.91
N PHE A 248 -0.78 7.58 22.51
CA PHE A 248 -0.80 8.84 21.78
C PHE A 248 0.51 9.57 22.02
N ASP A 249 1.40 9.52 21.02
CA ASP A 249 2.61 10.31 20.97
C ASP A 249 2.47 11.43 19.93
N TRP A 250 2.82 12.65 20.32
CA TRP A 250 2.64 13.82 19.45
C TRP A 250 3.48 13.76 18.17
N SER A 251 4.72 13.26 18.26
CA SER A 251 5.64 13.17 17.11
C SER A 251 5.16 12.08 16.13
N ALA A 252 4.67 10.96 16.65
CA ALA A 252 4.03 9.91 15.88
C ALA A 252 2.77 10.42 15.16
N ILE A 253 1.90 11.15 15.87
CA ILE A 253 0.70 11.77 15.28
C ILE A 253 1.08 12.73 14.16
N ALA A 254 2.03 13.64 14.40
CA ALA A 254 2.47 14.61 13.39
C ALA A 254 3.03 13.91 12.14
N THR A 255 3.84 12.87 12.33
CA THR A 255 4.39 12.06 11.24
C THR A 255 3.28 11.38 10.44
N MET A 256 2.32 10.75 11.11
CA MET A 256 1.24 10.04 10.46
C MET A 256 0.29 10.98 9.71
N LEU A 257 0.07 12.20 10.21
CA LEU A 257 -0.73 13.23 9.52
C LEU A 257 -0.13 13.60 8.17
N VAL A 258 1.19 13.79 8.11
CA VAL A 258 1.90 14.05 6.85
C VAL A 258 1.75 12.87 5.90
N ILE A 259 1.96 11.66 6.40
CA ILE A 259 1.82 10.43 5.61
C ILE A 259 0.40 10.27 5.07
N TYR A 260 -0.63 10.63 5.83
CA TYR A 260 -2.01 10.58 5.37
C TYR A 260 -2.28 11.59 4.26
N LEU A 261 -1.72 12.81 4.32
CA LEU A 261 -1.83 13.76 3.21
C LEU A 261 -1.22 13.21 1.91
N VAL A 262 -0.08 12.54 2.04
CA VAL A 262 0.60 11.88 0.92
C VAL A 262 -0.22 10.72 0.38
N LEU A 263 -0.68 9.82 1.25
CA LEU A 263 -1.51 8.68 0.92
C LEU A 263 -2.76 9.13 0.15
N MET A 264 -3.38 10.21 0.61
CA MET A 264 -4.54 10.78 -0.06
C MET A 264 -4.24 11.31 -1.47
N ALA A 265 -3.04 11.83 -1.72
CA ALA A 265 -2.64 12.26 -3.05
C ALA A 265 -2.46 11.08 -4.01
N GLU A 266 -1.83 10.00 -3.55
CA GLU A 266 -1.72 8.73 -4.30
C GLU A 266 -3.10 8.18 -4.64
N THR A 267 -3.97 8.05 -3.62
CA THR A 267 -5.32 7.53 -3.77
C THR A 267 -6.15 8.34 -4.77
N THR A 268 -6.00 9.68 -4.76
CA THR A 268 -6.71 10.55 -5.71
C THR A 268 -6.33 10.20 -7.16
N GLY A 269 -5.05 9.89 -7.41
CA GLY A 269 -4.59 9.39 -8.71
C GLY A 269 -5.24 8.06 -9.10
N THR A 270 -5.37 7.13 -8.15
CA THR A 270 -6.09 5.86 -8.36
C THR A 270 -7.55 6.10 -8.73
N TRP A 271 -8.22 7.03 -8.05
CA TRP A 271 -9.60 7.35 -8.36
C TRP A 271 -9.74 7.89 -9.78
N PHE A 272 -8.86 8.80 -10.21
CA PHE A 272 -8.86 9.30 -11.59
C PHE A 272 -8.65 8.17 -12.61
N ALA A 273 -7.73 7.24 -12.34
CA ALA A 273 -7.50 6.09 -13.21
C ALA A 273 -8.75 5.20 -13.33
N VAL A 274 -9.42 4.90 -12.21
CA VAL A 274 -10.66 4.11 -12.20
C VAL A 274 -11.78 4.86 -12.90
N SER A 275 -11.99 6.14 -12.58
CA SER A 275 -12.98 7.05 -13.18
C SER A 275 -12.84 7.10 -14.70
N HIS A 276 -11.61 7.19 -15.21
CA HIS A 276 -11.33 7.18 -16.64
C HIS A 276 -11.73 5.85 -17.29
N VAL A 277 -11.40 4.72 -16.65
CA VAL A 277 -11.75 3.38 -17.14
C VAL A 277 -13.26 3.15 -17.13
N VAL A 278 -13.98 3.66 -16.11
CA VAL A 278 -15.43 3.47 -15.99
C VAL A 278 -16.26 4.55 -16.70
N ALA A 279 -15.61 5.53 -17.34
CA ALA A 279 -16.23 6.68 -17.99
C ALA A 279 -17.22 7.46 -17.09
N GLU A 280 -16.92 7.53 -15.79
CA GLU A 280 -17.75 8.22 -14.80
C GLU A 280 -16.98 9.41 -14.20
N PRO A 281 -17.48 10.66 -14.29
CA PRO A 281 -16.73 11.81 -13.82
C PRO A 281 -16.60 11.84 -12.29
N LEU A 282 -15.41 12.24 -11.82
CA LEU A 282 -15.13 12.55 -10.43
C LEU A 282 -15.52 14.00 -10.13
N THR A 283 -16.72 14.18 -9.59
CA THR A 283 -17.16 15.46 -9.04
C THR A 283 -16.45 15.74 -7.71
N GLU A 284 -16.37 17.01 -7.30
CA GLU A 284 -15.83 17.38 -5.98
C GLU A 284 -16.54 16.65 -4.84
N GLU A 285 -17.87 16.49 -4.95
CA GLU A 285 -18.66 15.73 -3.98
C GLU A 285 -18.20 14.27 -3.86
N LYS A 286 -17.94 13.60 -5.00
CA LYS A 286 -17.44 12.21 -4.98
C LYS A 286 -16.04 12.13 -4.40
N ILE A 287 -15.16 13.09 -4.71
CA ILE A 287 -13.83 13.16 -4.12
C ILE A 287 -13.94 13.31 -2.60
N ASN A 288 -14.75 14.26 -2.10
CA ASN A 288 -14.96 14.47 -0.67
C ASN A 288 -15.53 13.23 0.02
N ARG A 289 -16.52 12.56 -0.61
CA ARG A 289 -17.05 11.28 -0.11
C ARG A 289 -15.98 10.18 -0.12
N GLY A 290 -15.12 10.15 -1.13
CA GLY A 290 -13.99 9.23 -1.19
C GLY A 290 -12.99 9.46 -0.08
N VAL A 291 -12.70 10.71 0.27
CA VAL A 291 -11.82 11.08 1.39
C VAL A 291 -12.42 10.62 2.72
N ILE A 292 -13.73 10.83 2.91
CA ILE A 292 -14.43 10.35 4.10
C ILE A 292 -14.35 8.82 4.19
N GLY A 293 -14.60 8.11 3.09
CA GLY A 293 -14.57 6.65 3.09
C GLY A 293 -13.16 6.06 3.28
N GLU A 294 -12.13 6.71 2.75
CA GLU A 294 -10.73 6.37 3.03
C GLU A 294 -10.42 6.52 4.52
N GLY A 295 -10.77 7.67 5.09
CA GLY A 295 -10.58 7.95 6.51
C GLY A 295 -11.36 6.98 7.41
N LEU A 296 -12.61 6.64 7.06
CA LEU A 296 -13.39 5.62 7.77
C LEU A 296 -12.75 4.23 7.66
N GLY A 297 -12.20 3.87 6.49
CA GLY A 297 -11.44 2.64 6.30
C GLY A 297 -10.21 2.57 7.21
N CYS A 298 -9.42 3.64 7.27
CA CYS A 298 -8.26 3.77 8.15
C CYS A 298 -8.65 3.77 9.64
N LEU A 299 -9.79 4.39 9.98
CA LEU A 299 -10.34 4.39 11.34
C LEU A 299 -10.68 2.96 11.78
N VAL A 300 -11.44 2.23 10.95
CA VAL A 300 -11.79 0.83 11.19
C VAL A 300 -10.55 -0.03 11.28
N SER A 301 -9.58 0.16 10.38
CA SER A 301 -8.30 -0.54 10.40
C SER A 301 -7.57 -0.35 11.74
N SER A 302 -7.54 0.88 12.24
CA SER A 302 -6.90 1.20 13.53
C SER A 302 -7.57 0.48 14.70
N PHE A 303 -8.89 0.26 14.67
CA PHE A 303 -9.62 -0.45 15.72
C PHE A 303 -9.47 -1.98 15.68
N ILE A 304 -9.05 -2.54 14.55
CA ILE A 304 -8.80 -3.99 14.43
C ILE A 304 -7.32 -4.34 14.43
N GLY A 305 -6.45 -3.35 14.67
CA GLY A 305 -5.00 -3.53 14.76
C GLY A 305 -4.28 -3.61 13.41
N GLY A 306 -4.95 -3.17 12.34
CA GLY A 306 -4.40 -3.14 10.99
C GLY A 306 -3.63 -1.85 10.68
N THR A 307 -3.18 -1.75 9.44
CA THR A 307 -2.41 -0.62 8.92
C THR A 307 -3.32 0.34 8.13
N PRO A 308 -2.90 1.59 7.88
CA PRO A 308 -3.65 2.48 6.99
C PRO A 308 -3.95 1.81 5.64
N VAL A 309 -5.17 2.03 5.14
CA VAL A 309 -5.68 1.46 3.89
C VAL A 309 -5.80 2.55 2.82
N THR A 310 -5.64 2.15 1.57
CA THR A 310 -5.61 3.02 0.40
C THR A 310 -6.24 2.34 -0.82
N SER A 311 -6.65 3.15 -1.80
CA SER A 311 -7.32 2.68 -3.01
C SER A 311 -6.33 2.06 -4.00
N TYR A 312 -6.62 0.85 -4.48
CA TYR A 312 -5.68 0.11 -5.35
C TYR A 312 -5.87 0.42 -6.84
N SER A 313 -4.79 0.82 -7.50
CA SER A 313 -4.75 1.14 -8.94
C SER A 313 -4.90 -0.09 -9.84
N THR A 314 -4.62 -1.29 -9.33
CA THR A 314 -4.82 -2.56 -10.03
C THR A 314 -6.29 -2.78 -10.43
N ASN A 315 -7.24 -2.17 -9.70
CA ASN A 315 -8.66 -2.23 -10.00
C ASN A 315 -9.00 -1.67 -11.37
N ALA A 316 -8.43 -0.50 -11.73
CA ALA A 316 -8.62 0.10 -13.05
C ALA A 316 -8.12 -0.85 -14.16
N GLY A 317 -6.99 -1.52 -13.91
CA GLY A 317 -6.47 -2.57 -14.78
C GLY A 317 -7.48 -3.69 -14.99
N ILE A 318 -7.99 -4.29 -13.91
CA ILE A 318 -8.94 -5.43 -14.00
C ILE A 318 -10.27 -5.01 -14.66
N ILE A 319 -10.77 -3.81 -14.38
CA ILE A 319 -12.03 -3.32 -14.99
C ILE A 319 -11.85 -3.09 -16.50
N SER A 320 -10.75 -2.45 -16.92
CA SER A 320 -10.46 -2.20 -18.35
C SER A 320 -10.39 -3.49 -19.19
N ILE A 321 -10.21 -4.61 -18.49
CA ILE A 321 -9.98 -5.94 -19.01
C ILE A 321 -11.26 -6.76 -19.04
N THR A 322 -11.97 -6.78 -17.90
CA THR A 322 -13.18 -7.59 -17.73
C THR A 322 -14.39 -6.89 -18.35
N GLY A 323 -14.32 -5.57 -18.52
CA GLY A 323 -15.47 -4.74 -18.87
C GLY A 323 -16.53 -4.70 -17.76
N VAL A 324 -16.24 -5.21 -16.55
CA VAL A 324 -17.17 -5.27 -15.44
C VAL A 324 -16.75 -4.28 -14.36
N ALA A 325 -17.53 -3.22 -14.23
CA ALA A 325 -17.34 -2.16 -13.25
C ALA A 325 -18.37 -2.20 -12.11
N SER A 326 -19.23 -3.23 -12.03
CA SER A 326 -20.32 -3.28 -11.04
C SER A 326 -19.82 -3.21 -9.60
N ARG A 327 -20.38 -2.29 -8.79
CA ARG A 327 -20.03 -2.17 -7.37
C ARG A 327 -20.36 -3.40 -6.53
N LYS A 328 -21.32 -4.23 -6.97
CA LYS A 328 -21.64 -5.49 -6.28
C LYS A 328 -20.45 -6.45 -6.30
N VAL A 329 -19.60 -6.40 -7.33
CA VAL A 329 -18.34 -7.16 -7.40
C VAL A 329 -17.38 -6.72 -6.30
N PHE A 330 -17.29 -5.41 -6.04
CA PHE A 330 -16.41 -4.84 -5.02
C PHE A 330 -16.93 -5.09 -3.60
N VAL A 331 -18.25 -5.05 -3.39
CA VAL A 331 -18.84 -5.50 -2.12
C VAL A 331 -18.53 -6.98 -1.88
N ALA A 332 -18.63 -7.83 -2.90
CA ALA A 332 -18.27 -9.24 -2.81
C ALA A 332 -16.75 -9.45 -2.57
N ALA A 333 -15.89 -8.64 -3.20
CA ALA A 333 -14.45 -8.63 -2.91
C ALA A 333 -14.18 -8.26 -1.45
N GLY A 334 -14.90 -7.26 -0.92
CA GLY A 334 -14.83 -6.90 0.49
C GLY A 334 -15.24 -8.04 1.43
N ALA A 335 -16.30 -8.76 1.10
CA ALA A 335 -16.71 -9.94 1.85
C ALA A 335 -15.65 -11.06 1.80
N TRP A 336 -15.03 -11.31 0.64
CA TRP A 336 -13.91 -12.26 0.52
C TRP A 336 -12.72 -11.88 1.38
N PHE A 337 -12.33 -10.60 1.40
CA PHE A 337 -11.27 -10.12 2.26
C PHE A 337 -11.57 -10.36 3.74
N VAL A 338 -12.80 -10.10 4.20
CA VAL A 338 -13.22 -10.42 5.58
C VAL A 338 -13.12 -11.92 5.84
N LEU A 339 -13.62 -12.77 4.94
CA LEU A 339 -13.55 -14.22 5.09
C LEU A 339 -12.10 -14.73 5.17
N PHE A 340 -11.20 -14.19 4.35
CA PHE A 340 -9.77 -14.53 4.39
C PHE A 340 -9.09 -14.00 5.65
N GLY A 341 -9.49 -12.83 6.13
CA GLY A 341 -8.98 -12.27 7.38
C GLY A 341 -9.46 -13.01 8.63
N LEU A 342 -10.55 -13.78 8.55
CA LEU A 342 -10.99 -14.68 9.62
C LEU A 342 -10.32 -16.06 9.55
N SER A 343 -9.53 -16.34 8.50
CA SER A 343 -8.88 -17.63 8.30
C SER A 343 -7.52 -17.68 9.00
N GLY A 344 -7.48 -18.33 10.18
CA GLY A 344 -6.26 -18.54 10.94
C GLY A 344 -5.22 -19.29 10.11
N LYS A 345 -5.60 -20.44 9.52
CA LYS A 345 -4.72 -21.22 8.64
C LYS A 345 -4.12 -20.41 7.49
N LEU A 346 -4.93 -19.60 6.79
CA LEU A 346 -4.42 -18.80 5.68
C LEU A 346 -3.40 -17.77 6.17
N SER A 347 -3.71 -17.06 7.26
CA SER A 347 -2.79 -16.07 7.80
C SER A 347 -1.49 -16.67 8.35
N THR A 348 -1.56 -17.85 8.99
CA THR A 348 -0.38 -18.57 9.47
C THR A 348 0.46 -19.08 8.30
N LEU A 349 -0.18 -19.60 7.24
CA LEU A 349 0.51 -20.02 6.02
C LEU A 349 1.29 -18.87 5.38
N ILE A 350 0.67 -17.69 5.25
CA ILE A 350 1.33 -16.50 4.71
C ILE A 350 2.48 -16.06 5.63
N SER A 351 2.28 -16.09 6.95
CA SER A 351 3.34 -15.72 7.91
C SER A 351 4.52 -16.69 7.97
N ALA A 352 4.35 -17.92 7.49
CA ALA A 352 5.40 -18.94 7.44
C ALA A 352 6.32 -18.76 6.22
N ILE A 353 5.94 -17.91 5.25
CA ILE A 353 6.76 -17.65 4.07
C ILE A 353 8.11 -17.04 4.51
N PRO A 354 9.26 -17.60 4.10
CA PRO A 354 10.56 -17.10 4.50
C PRO A 354 10.82 -15.68 4.00
N ALA A 355 11.44 -14.85 4.84
CA ALA A 355 11.78 -13.47 4.51
C ALA A 355 12.49 -13.30 3.16
N PRO A 356 13.45 -14.15 2.73
CA PRO A 356 14.09 -14.02 1.43
C PRO A 356 13.15 -14.16 0.23
N VAL A 357 12.12 -15.02 0.33
CA VAL A 357 11.11 -15.18 -0.72
C VAL A 357 10.28 -13.90 -0.85
N ILE A 358 9.88 -13.31 0.28
CA ILE A 358 9.18 -12.03 0.33
C ILE A 358 10.08 -10.91 -0.19
N GLY A 359 11.35 -10.87 0.22
CA GLY A 359 12.33 -9.88 -0.23
C GLY A 359 12.51 -9.86 -1.74
N GLY A 360 12.58 -11.03 -2.38
CA GLY A 360 12.65 -11.17 -3.84
C GLY A 360 11.42 -10.63 -4.57
N VAL A 361 10.22 -10.87 -4.05
CA VAL A 361 8.98 -10.25 -4.58
C VAL A 361 8.99 -8.74 -4.32
N PHE A 362 9.30 -8.35 -3.09
CA PHE A 362 9.19 -6.99 -2.61
C PHE A 362 10.13 -6.04 -3.35
N VAL A 363 11.37 -6.43 -3.63
CA VAL A 363 12.30 -5.58 -4.38
C VAL A 363 11.80 -5.27 -5.80
N VAL A 364 11.15 -6.24 -6.46
CA VAL A 364 10.55 -6.03 -7.78
C VAL A 364 9.35 -5.09 -7.69
N VAL A 365 8.49 -5.28 -6.68
CA VAL A 365 7.34 -4.41 -6.43
C VAL A 365 7.80 -2.97 -6.14
N CYS A 366 8.82 -2.76 -5.30
CA CYS A 366 9.41 -1.45 -5.06
C CYS A 366 9.89 -0.77 -6.35
N GLY A 367 10.56 -1.51 -7.24
CA GLY A 367 10.96 -1.01 -8.56
C GLY A 367 9.78 -0.58 -9.43
N ILE A 368 8.72 -1.38 -9.46
CA ILE A 368 7.49 -1.06 -10.19
C ILE A 368 6.80 0.17 -9.60
N ILE A 369 6.74 0.31 -8.28
CA ILE A 369 6.19 1.49 -7.60
C ILE A 369 6.99 2.73 -8.00
N SER A 370 8.32 2.68 -7.94
CA SER A 370 9.16 3.81 -8.37
C SER A 370 8.88 4.21 -9.83
N VAL A 371 8.88 3.25 -10.75
CA VAL A 371 8.54 3.52 -12.16
C VAL A 371 7.11 4.06 -12.33
N SER A 372 6.17 3.64 -11.48
CA SER A 372 4.79 4.15 -11.52
C SER A 372 4.72 5.62 -11.09
N GLY A 373 5.53 6.04 -10.10
CA GLY A 373 5.71 7.46 -9.78
C GLY A 373 6.20 8.28 -10.98
N MET A 374 7.16 7.76 -11.75
CA MET A 374 7.60 8.41 -12.99
C MET A 374 6.47 8.53 -14.02
N LYS A 375 5.62 7.50 -14.17
CA LYS A 375 4.48 7.54 -15.08
C LYS A 375 3.44 8.59 -14.68
N VAL A 376 3.24 8.84 -13.39
CA VAL A 376 2.34 9.91 -12.93
C VAL A 376 2.84 11.29 -13.38
N MET A 377 4.16 11.46 -13.50
CA MET A 377 4.79 12.70 -13.95
C MET A 377 5.00 12.77 -15.46
N SER A 378 4.62 11.74 -16.24
CA SER A 378 5.00 11.65 -17.66
C SER A 378 4.45 12.78 -18.52
N ASP A 379 3.31 13.34 -18.13
CA ASP A 379 2.60 14.37 -18.88
C ASP A 379 2.90 15.79 -18.34
N VAL A 380 3.79 15.90 -17.33
CA VAL A 380 4.19 17.18 -16.75
C VAL A 380 5.44 17.71 -17.46
N THR A 381 5.41 18.98 -17.87
CA THR A 381 6.60 19.66 -18.38
C THR A 381 7.58 19.93 -17.24
N ILE A 382 8.78 19.37 -17.34
CA ILE A 382 9.82 19.51 -16.30
C ILE A 382 10.68 20.73 -16.63
N HIS A 383 10.43 21.86 -15.96
CA HIS A 383 11.33 23.02 -15.97
C HIS A 383 12.27 22.97 -14.76
N GLU A 384 13.06 24.02 -14.57
CA GLU A 384 14.07 24.10 -13.52
C GLU A 384 13.47 23.93 -12.11
N LYS A 385 12.30 24.52 -11.84
CA LYS A 385 11.57 24.32 -10.58
C LYS A 385 11.23 22.84 -10.36
N GLU A 386 10.59 22.21 -11.34
CA GLU A 386 10.16 20.82 -11.26
C GLU A 386 11.35 19.86 -11.11
N MET A 387 12.51 20.18 -11.72
CA MET A 387 13.75 19.44 -11.50
C MET A 387 14.15 19.40 -10.02
N TYR A 388 14.08 20.53 -9.31
CA TYR A 388 14.38 20.56 -7.88
C TYR A 388 13.32 19.89 -7.02
N VAL A 389 12.04 20.04 -7.38
CA VAL A 389 10.92 19.36 -6.72
C VAL A 389 11.06 17.83 -6.82
N ILE A 390 11.68 17.31 -7.88
CA ILE A 390 12.00 15.88 -8.02
C ILE A 390 13.32 15.52 -7.32
N ALA A 391 14.41 16.22 -7.65
CA ALA A 391 15.77 15.80 -7.32
C ALA A 391 16.07 15.90 -5.82
N VAL A 392 15.63 16.97 -5.15
CA VAL A 392 15.94 17.17 -3.72
C VAL A 392 15.25 16.12 -2.84
N PRO A 393 13.95 15.78 -3.02
CA PRO A 393 13.35 14.65 -2.32
C PRO A 393 14.06 13.31 -2.54
N ILE A 394 14.55 13.03 -3.75
CA ILE A 394 15.34 11.82 -4.04
C ILE A 394 16.64 11.82 -3.24
N ILE A 395 17.37 12.94 -3.25
CA ILE A 395 18.61 13.10 -2.48
C ILE A 395 18.33 12.91 -0.99
N MET A 396 17.29 13.56 -0.46
CA MET A 396 16.90 13.43 0.95
C MET A 396 16.54 12.00 1.31
N THR A 397 15.83 11.28 0.44
CA THR A 397 15.49 9.88 0.66
C THR A 397 16.73 9.02 0.79
N LEU A 398 17.67 9.15 -0.15
CA LEU A 398 18.92 8.39 -0.12
C LEU A 398 19.81 8.79 1.06
N ALA A 399 19.92 10.09 1.35
CA ALA A 399 20.72 10.61 2.45
C ALA A 399 20.23 10.06 3.79
N LEU A 400 18.91 10.03 4.02
CA LEU A 400 18.33 9.49 5.26
C LEU A 400 18.40 7.97 5.32
N THR A 401 18.26 7.28 4.19
CA THR A 401 18.33 5.82 4.16
C THR A 401 19.76 5.30 4.39
N LEU A 402 20.77 6.07 3.97
CA LEU A 402 22.19 5.76 4.17
C LEU A 402 22.77 6.43 5.43
N LEU A 403 21.94 7.15 6.20
CA LEU A 403 22.39 7.85 7.40
C LEU A 403 22.81 6.83 8.46
N PRO A 404 24.02 6.95 9.04
CA PRO A 404 24.43 6.10 10.15
C PRO A 404 23.46 6.22 11.33
N LYS A 405 23.01 5.08 11.86
CA LYS A 405 22.03 5.03 12.95
C LYS A 405 22.58 5.71 14.21
N GLU A 406 23.87 5.58 14.45
CA GLU A 406 24.57 6.17 15.59
C GLU A 406 24.45 7.70 15.57
N PHE A 407 24.48 8.32 14.38
CA PHE A 407 24.28 9.76 14.25
C PHE A 407 22.81 10.14 14.47
N LEU A 408 21.87 9.37 13.88
CA LEU A 408 20.44 9.62 14.06
C LEU A 408 20.06 9.64 15.55
N GLU A 409 20.61 8.73 16.34
CA GLU A 409 20.38 8.65 17.80
C GLU A 409 20.91 9.85 18.58
N THR A 410 21.88 10.62 18.05
CA THR A 410 22.36 11.86 18.69
C THR A 410 21.42 13.06 18.51
N LEU A 411 20.48 12.99 17.57
CA LEU A 411 19.60 14.11 17.26
C LEU A 411 18.49 14.29 18.30
N PRO A 412 17.91 15.49 18.44
CA PRO A 412 16.69 15.69 19.21
C PRO A 412 15.57 14.73 18.77
N GLN A 413 14.77 14.24 19.72
CA GLN A 413 13.74 13.21 19.48
C GLN A 413 12.84 13.51 18.27
N PHE A 414 12.43 14.77 18.09
CA PHE A 414 11.63 15.18 16.93
C PHE A 414 12.33 14.91 15.59
N LEU A 415 13.62 15.23 15.48
CA LEU A 415 14.41 14.96 14.27
C LEU A 415 14.65 13.47 14.10
N GLN A 416 14.80 12.69 15.18
CA GLN A 416 14.87 11.24 15.10
C GLN A 416 13.62 10.66 14.43
N TYR A 417 12.42 11.06 14.87
CA TYR A 417 11.17 10.64 14.26
C TYR A 417 11.10 10.99 12.78
N LEU A 418 11.37 12.26 12.45
CA LEU A 418 11.25 12.74 11.08
C LEU A 418 12.26 12.05 10.14
N PHE A 419 13.52 11.96 10.55
CA PHE A 419 14.60 11.39 9.76
C PHE A 419 14.59 9.85 9.73
N SER A 420 13.94 9.21 10.71
CA SER A 420 13.64 7.77 10.65
C SER A 420 12.60 7.41 9.58
N SER A 421 11.90 8.41 9.03
CA SER A 421 10.97 8.25 7.91
C SER A 421 11.45 9.04 6.68
N PRO A 422 12.30 8.41 5.83
CA PRO A 422 12.79 9.04 4.60
C PRO A 422 11.65 9.55 3.71
N VAL A 423 10.56 8.78 3.60
CA VAL A 423 9.36 9.15 2.83
C VAL A 423 8.68 10.39 3.38
N ALA A 424 8.45 10.46 4.70
CA ALA A 424 7.79 11.63 5.29
C ALA A 424 8.63 12.89 5.07
N THR A 425 9.93 12.81 5.31
CA THR A 425 10.85 13.94 5.10
C THR A 425 10.88 14.36 3.63
N ALA A 426 11.05 13.42 2.71
CA ALA A 426 11.07 13.70 1.27
C ALA A 426 9.75 14.32 0.79
N SER A 427 8.62 13.89 1.34
CA SER A 427 7.30 14.43 1.01
C SER A 427 7.13 15.86 1.48
N ILE A 428 7.53 16.16 2.72
CA ILE A 428 7.51 17.54 3.24
C ILE A 428 8.39 18.44 2.38
N VAL A 429 9.61 17.99 2.05
CA VAL A 429 10.54 18.74 1.20
C VAL A 429 9.95 18.99 -0.18
N ALA A 430 9.34 17.97 -0.81
CA ALA A 430 8.70 18.12 -2.12
C ALA A 430 7.57 19.17 -2.09
N ILE A 431 6.71 19.10 -1.07
CA ILE A 431 5.60 20.05 -0.88
C ILE A 431 6.12 21.46 -0.63
N LEU A 432 7.13 21.62 0.23
CA LEU A 432 7.71 22.93 0.54
C LEU A 432 8.40 23.55 -0.68
N LEU A 433 9.17 22.77 -1.44
CA LEU A 433 9.81 23.26 -2.67
C LEU A 433 8.76 23.66 -3.70
N GLN A 434 7.70 22.88 -3.85
CA GLN A 434 6.60 23.23 -4.75
C GLN A 434 5.92 24.55 -4.36
N ALA A 435 5.77 24.80 -3.06
CA ALA A 435 5.13 26.00 -2.54
C ALA A 435 6.02 27.25 -2.58
N ILE A 436 7.32 27.10 -2.34
CA ILE A 436 8.27 28.21 -2.18
C ILE A 436 8.91 28.62 -3.50
N LEU A 437 9.27 27.66 -4.36
CA LEU A 437 9.98 27.97 -5.59
C LEU A 437 9.08 28.73 -6.58
N PRO A 438 9.60 29.80 -7.21
CA PRO A 438 8.83 30.60 -8.16
C PRO A 438 8.50 29.77 -9.41
N ASN A 439 7.28 29.94 -9.94
CA ASN A 439 6.95 29.38 -11.24
C ASN A 439 7.72 30.19 -12.29
N VAL A 440 8.50 29.51 -13.14
CA VAL A 440 9.09 30.15 -14.31
C VAL A 440 7.94 30.49 -15.25
N GLN A 441 7.62 31.77 -15.41
CA GLN A 441 6.71 32.21 -16.46
C GLN A 441 7.46 32.07 -17.79
N GLU A 442 6.99 31.17 -18.66
CA GLU A 442 7.39 31.20 -20.06
C GLU A 442 6.94 32.55 -20.63
N GLY A 443 7.92 33.35 -21.07
CA GLY A 443 7.71 34.63 -21.75
C GLY A 443 7.38 34.48 -23.22
#